data_AF-A0A968PE28-F1
#
_entry.id   AF-A0A968PE28-F1
#
_cell.length_a   1.000
_cell.length_b   1.000
_cell.length_c   1.000
_cell.angle_alpha   90.00
_cell.angle_beta   90.00
_cell.angle_gamma   90.00
#
_symmetry.space_group_name_H-M   'P 1'
#
loop_
_entity.id
_entity.type
_entity.pdbx_description
1 polymer ?
#
loop_
_entity_poly.entity_id
_entity_poly.type
_entity_poly.pdbx_seq_one_letter_code
_entity_poly.pdbx_strand_id
1 'polypeptide(L)'
;EAPETVNTCGNRSRKVFYRADRYLFDFSLPSELWLQFDSALDHRSHGVWVNKGKRQVLHYFEGDIYFIEADSAETYDTEIEALCNFYEPAPAAIVIDETTATHLYQDRAELFIDPTRAAVCLAEFPATARKEA
;
A
#
# COMPACT_ATOMS: atom_id res chain seq x y z
N GLU A 1 0.58 -21.83 14.81
CA GLU A 1 0.68 -20.90 13.66
C GLU A 1 -0.63 -20.92 12.89
N ALA A 2 -0.99 -19.84 12.21
CA ALA A 2 -2.15 -19.83 11.34
C ALA A 2 -1.85 -20.63 10.05
N PRO A 3 -2.84 -21.30 9.46
CA PRO A 3 -2.64 -22.03 8.22
C PRO A 3 -2.26 -21.06 7.10
N GLU A 4 -1.32 -21.49 6.28
CA GLU A 4 -0.91 -20.78 5.08
C GLU A 4 -1.83 -21.15 3.91
N THR A 5 -2.24 -20.15 3.13
CA THR A 5 -3.07 -20.30 1.94
C THR A 5 -2.48 -19.52 0.78
N VAL A 6 -2.82 -19.89 -0.47
CA VAL A 6 -2.44 -19.11 -1.65
C VAL A 6 -3.55 -18.11 -1.98
N ASN A 7 -3.20 -16.83 -2.17
CA ASN A 7 -4.17 -15.79 -2.53
C ASN A 7 -4.46 -15.79 -4.05
N THR A 8 -5.33 -14.87 -4.49
CA THR A 8 -5.72 -14.75 -5.91
C THR A 8 -4.59 -14.35 -6.85
N CYS A 9 -3.54 -13.72 -6.33
CA CYS A 9 -2.33 -13.33 -7.08
C CYS A 9 -1.26 -14.43 -7.09
N GLY A 10 -1.53 -15.60 -6.49
CA GLY A 10 -0.59 -16.72 -6.43
C GLY A 10 0.44 -16.64 -5.30
N ASN A 11 0.28 -15.71 -4.35
CA ASN A 11 1.21 -15.49 -3.24
C ASN A 11 0.81 -16.29 -1.99
N ARG A 12 1.80 -16.67 -1.19
CA ARG A 12 1.53 -17.25 0.14
C ARG A 12 0.92 -16.19 1.03
N SER A 13 -0.08 -16.57 1.80
CA SER A 13 -0.82 -15.68 2.69
C SER A 13 -1.12 -16.38 4.01
N ARG A 14 -1.02 -15.65 5.10
CA ARG A 14 -1.43 -16.12 6.42
C ARG A 14 -2.30 -15.07 7.09
N LYS A 15 -3.36 -15.52 7.76
CA LYS A 15 -4.26 -14.68 8.53
C LYS A 15 -4.02 -14.87 10.02
N VAL A 16 -3.79 -13.80 10.75
CA VAL A 16 -3.75 -13.81 12.23
C VAL A 16 -4.65 -12.72 12.78
N PHE A 17 -5.22 -12.94 13.96
CA PHE A 17 -6.00 -11.93 14.65
C PHE A 17 -5.19 -11.34 15.80
N TYR A 18 -5.12 -10.02 15.87
CA TYR A 18 -4.50 -9.31 16.97
C TYR A 18 -5.33 -8.09 17.35
N ARG A 19 -5.75 -8.03 18.61
CA ARG A 19 -6.62 -6.94 19.11
C ARG A 19 -5.80 -5.68 19.38
N ALA A 20 -5.42 -5.01 18.31
CA ALA A 20 -4.75 -3.72 18.32
C ALA A 20 -5.38 -2.80 17.29
N ASP A 21 -4.76 -1.65 17.11
CA ASP A 21 -5.02 -0.61 16.13
C ASP A 21 -3.88 -0.64 15.10
N ARG A 22 -4.12 -0.14 13.88
CA ARG A 22 -3.09 -0.02 12.84
C ARG A 22 -1.82 0.68 13.31
N TYR A 23 -1.91 1.60 14.27
CA TYR A 23 -0.76 2.36 14.75
C TYR A 23 0.33 1.45 15.33
N LEU A 24 -0.03 0.23 15.75
CA LEU A 24 0.96 -0.80 16.06
C LEU A 24 1.97 -0.97 14.92
N PHE A 25 1.51 -1.06 13.68
CA PHE A 25 2.35 -1.25 12.50
C PHE A 25 3.09 0.04 12.12
N ASP A 26 2.41 1.18 12.18
CA ASP A 26 3.01 2.49 11.88
C ASP A 26 4.25 2.77 12.74
N PHE A 27 4.25 2.30 13.99
CA PHE A 27 5.36 2.51 14.93
C PHE A 27 6.31 1.31 15.10
N SER A 28 5.94 0.11 14.63
CA SER A 28 6.77 -1.10 14.81
C SER A 28 7.42 -1.61 13.53
N LEU A 29 6.90 -1.28 12.37
CA LEU A 29 7.50 -1.63 11.09
C LEU A 29 8.64 -0.62 10.78
N PRO A 30 9.86 -1.10 10.48
CA PRO A 30 10.95 -0.19 10.14
C PRO A 30 10.67 0.55 8.82
N SER A 31 10.56 1.88 8.89
CA SER A 31 10.16 2.75 7.78
C SER A 31 11.09 2.69 6.56
N GLU A 32 12.34 2.27 6.75
CA GLU A 32 13.32 2.08 5.68
C GLU A 32 13.07 0.79 4.86
N LEU A 33 12.24 -0.12 5.38
CA LEU A 33 11.88 -1.38 4.73
C LEU A 33 10.40 -1.45 4.34
N TRP A 34 9.54 -0.85 5.16
CA TRP A 34 8.10 -0.89 5.00
C TRP A 34 7.58 0.50 4.67
N LEU A 35 6.88 0.60 3.55
CA LEU A 35 6.16 1.80 3.15
C LEU A 35 4.67 1.56 3.36
N GLN A 36 3.98 2.52 3.96
CA GLN A 36 2.52 2.49 3.98
C GLN A 36 1.99 2.72 2.56
N PHE A 37 0.98 1.96 2.14
CA PHE A 37 0.26 2.17 0.90
C PHE A 37 -0.88 3.17 1.15
N ASP A 38 -0.81 4.34 0.52
CA ASP A 38 -1.79 5.40 0.76
C ASP A 38 -3.10 5.12 0.01
N SER A 39 -4.21 5.20 0.74
CA SER A 39 -5.55 4.94 0.22
C SER A 39 -6.60 5.85 0.86
N ALA A 40 -7.75 5.98 0.22
CA ALA A 40 -8.92 6.68 0.78
C ALA A 40 -9.50 6.06 2.06
N LEU A 41 -9.04 4.87 2.46
CA LEU A 41 -9.49 4.17 3.66
C LEU A 41 -8.53 4.35 4.85
N ASP A 42 -7.86 5.50 4.91
CA ASP A 42 -6.94 5.88 5.99
C ASP A 42 -7.68 6.09 7.32
N HIS A 43 -7.93 4.99 8.05
CA HIS A 43 -8.61 4.99 9.35
C HIS A 43 -7.86 4.10 10.35
N ARG A 44 -8.06 4.36 11.65
CA ARG A 44 -7.49 3.62 12.79
C ARG A 44 -7.64 2.08 12.70
N SER A 45 -8.68 1.61 12.02
CA SER A 45 -9.00 0.20 11.88
C SER A 45 -8.52 -0.42 10.56
N HIS A 46 -7.85 0.32 9.68
CA HIS A 46 -7.43 -0.20 8.38
C HIS A 46 -6.08 0.38 7.94
N GLY A 47 -5.22 -0.48 7.41
CA GLY A 47 -3.95 -0.06 6.83
C GLY A 47 -3.33 -1.15 5.96
N VAL A 48 -2.48 -0.71 5.03
CA VAL A 48 -1.71 -1.59 4.15
C VAL A 48 -0.27 -1.10 4.14
N TRP A 49 0.69 -2.02 4.29
CA TRP A 49 2.12 -1.72 4.19
C TRP A 49 2.78 -2.71 3.25
N VAL A 50 3.74 -2.22 2.49
CA VAL A 50 4.45 -2.98 1.47
C VAL A 50 5.95 -2.95 1.74
N ASN A 51 6.60 -4.08 1.52
CA ASN A 51 8.05 -4.22 1.60
C ASN A 51 8.56 -4.84 0.31
N LYS A 52 8.96 -3.99 -0.64
CA LYS A 52 9.48 -4.43 -1.94
C LYS A 52 10.77 -5.24 -1.83
N GLY A 53 11.63 -4.90 -0.86
CA GLY A 53 12.91 -5.58 -0.64
C GLY A 53 12.74 -7.05 -0.26
N LYS A 54 11.69 -7.36 0.51
CA LYS A 54 11.33 -8.73 0.92
C LYS A 54 10.17 -9.34 0.15
N ARG A 55 9.53 -8.57 -0.76
CA ARG A 55 8.31 -8.97 -1.49
C ARG A 55 7.16 -9.34 -0.57
N GLN A 56 6.91 -8.50 0.42
CA GLN A 56 5.87 -8.73 1.44
C GLN A 56 4.81 -7.63 1.40
N VAL A 57 3.57 -8.00 1.68
CA VAL A 57 2.45 -7.07 1.86
C VAL A 57 1.72 -7.44 3.15
N LEU A 58 1.43 -6.43 3.97
CA LEU A 58 0.67 -6.58 5.20
C LEU A 58 -0.62 -5.77 5.06
N HIS A 59 -1.75 -6.45 5.19
CA HIS A 59 -3.05 -5.79 5.36
C HIS A 59 -3.48 -5.93 6.81
N TYR A 60 -4.01 -4.85 7.35
CA TYR A 60 -4.68 -4.83 8.64
C TYR A 60 -6.11 -4.31 8.46
N PHE A 61 -7.08 -5.01 9.05
CA PHE A 61 -8.48 -4.60 9.08
C PHE A 61 -9.14 -5.07 10.38
N GLU A 62 -9.48 -4.14 11.27
CA GLU A 62 -10.23 -4.38 12.52
C GLU A 62 -9.69 -5.51 13.40
N GLY A 63 -8.37 -5.68 13.42
CA GLY A 63 -7.69 -6.73 14.18
C GLY A 63 -7.29 -7.95 13.34
N ASP A 64 -7.87 -8.14 12.16
CA ASP A 64 -7.39 -9.14 11.21
C ASP A 64 -6.14 -8.63 10.50
N ILE A 65 -5.09 -9.45 10.51
CA ILE A 65 -3.84 -9.21 9.81
C ILE A 65 -3.68 -10.28 8.74
N TYR A 66 -3.62 -9.86 7.49
CA TYR A 66 -3.25 -10.72 6.38
C TYR A 66 -1.82 -10.37 5.98
N PHE A 67 -0.94 -11.35 6.08
CA PHE A 67 0.46 -11.20 5.70
C PHE A 67 0.72 -12.04 4.46
N ILE A 68 1.22 -11.39 3.41
CA ILE A 68 1.42 -11.96 2.09
C ILE A 68 2.92 -11.97 1.80
N GLU A 69 3.42 -13.09 1.27
CA GLU A 69 4.80 -13.25 0.83
C GLU A 69 4.83 -13.77 -0.60
N ALA A 70 5.44 -12.99 -1.48
CA ALA A 70 5.59 -13.32 -2.89
C ALA A 70 6.95 -13.96 -3.18
N ASP A 71 6.93 -15.05 -3.94
CA ASP A 71 8.14 -15.79 -4.31
C ASP A 71 8.96 -15.10 -5.39
N SER A 72 8.32 -14.26 -6.19
CA SER A 72 8.92 -13.58 -7.33
C SER A 72 8.58 -12.10 -7.36
N ALA A 73 9.41 -11.30 -8.03
CA ALA A 73 9.09 -9.90 -8.29
C ALA A 73 7.78 -9.76 -9.07
N GLU A 74 7.53 -10.67 -10.02
CA GLU A 74 6.32 -10.67 -10.85
C GLU A 74 5.04 -10.82 -10.02
N THR A 75 5.00 -11.78 -9.10
CA THR A 75 3.82 -12.01 -8.26
C THR A 75 3.67 -10.97 -7.16
N TYR A 76 4.77 -10.33 -6.73
CA TYR A 76 4.72 -9.15 -5.88
C TYR A 76 4.12 -7.94 -6.62
N ASP A 77 4.62 -7.64 -7.82
CA ASP A 77 4.12 -6.51 -8.61
C ASP A 77 2.64 -6.71 -8.96
N THR A 78 2.22 -7.94 -9.25
CA THR A 78 0.79 -8.29 -9.43
C THR A 78 -0.05 -8.00 -8.18
N GLU A 79 0.51 -8.18 -6.98
CA GLU A 79 -0.14 -7.76 -5.73
C GLU A 79 -0.29 -6.24 -5.65
N ILE A 80 0.75 -5.48 -6.03
CA ILE A 80 0.69 -4.01 -6.06
C ILE A 80 -0.32 -3.51 -7.11
N GLU A 81 -0.41 -4.17 -8.27
CA GLU A 81 -1.45 -3.88 -9.27
C GLU A 81 -2.85 -4.11 -8.69
N ALA A 82 -3.05 -5.21 -7.96
CA ALA A 82 -4.32 -5.50 -7.29
C ALA A 82 -4.66 -4.43 -6.24
N LEU A 83 -3.69 -3.97 -5.46
CA LEU A 83 -3.87 -2.85 -4.52
C LEU A 83 -4.27 -1.56 -5.25
N CYS A 84 -3.59 -1.22 -6.35
CA CYS A 84 -3.91 -0.03 -7.14
C CYS A 84 -5.32 -0.08 -7.74
N ASN A 85 -5.76 -1.25 -8.20
CA ASN A 85 -7.11 -1.45 -8.75
C ASN A 85 -8.20 -1.42 -7.67
N PHE A 86 -7.89 -1.83 -6.45
CA PHE A 86 -8.86 -1.89 -5.36
C PHE A 86 -8.97 -0.57 -4.58
N TYR A 87 -7.84 0.10 -4.32
CA TYR A 87 -7.79 1.30 -3.48
C TYR A 87 -7.68 2.58 -4.30
N GLU A 88 -8.71 3.42 -4.20
CA GLU A 88 -8.64 4.81 -4.65
C GLU A 88 -7.52 5.56 -3.91
N PRO A 89 -6.72 6.39 -4.62
CA PRO A 89 -5.67 7.18 -4.00
C PRO A 89 -6.25 8.32 -3.15
N ALA A 90 -5.60 8.61 -2.03
CA ALA A 90 -5.87 9.80 -1.22
C ALA A 90 -4.61 10.67 -1.11
N PRO A 91 -4.74 11.98 -0.86
CA PRO A 91 -3.58 12.82 -0.58
C PRO A 91 -2.87 12.32 0.68
N ALA A 92 -1.57 12.04 0.56
CA ALA A 92 -0.67 11.76 1.67
C ALA A 92 -0.49 13.00 2.56
N ALA A 93 -0.51 14.18 1.95
CA ALA A 93 -0.46 15.46 2.63
C ALA A 93 -1.25 16.52 1.85
N ILE A 94 -1.85 17.45 2.60
CA ILE A 94 -2.49 18.65 2.04
C ILE A 94 -1.72 19.85 2.58
N VAL A 95 -1.09 20.59 1.68
CA VAL A 95 -0.37 21.83 2.00
C VAL A 95 -1.29 22.98 1.67
N ILE A 96 -1.63 23.79 2.67
CA ILE A 96 -2.50 24.95 2.53
C ILE A 96 -1.64 26.20 2.60
N ASP A 97 -1.75 27.06 1.59
CA ASP A 97 -1.23 28.44 1.61
C ASP A 97 -2.39 29.45 1.75
N GLU A 98 -2.10 30.75 1.60
CA GLU A 98 -3.09 31.82 1.79
C GLU A 98 -4.36 31.67 0.94
N THR A 99 -4.28 30.97 -0.21
CA THR A 99 -5.41 30.88 -1.16
C THR A 99 -5.61 29.50 -1.78
N THR A 100 -4.64 28.58 -1.63
CA THR A 100 -4.60 27.33 -2.37
C THR A 100 -4.36 26.13 -1.45
N ALA A 101 -5.02 25.02 -1.75
CA ALA A 101 -4.71 23.71 -1.19
C ALA A 101 -3.99 22.86 -2.26
N THR A 102 -2.75 22.49 -1.98
CA THR A 102 -1.97 21.55 -2.80
C THR A 102 -2.06 20.16 -2.21
N HIS A 103 -2.58 19.21 -2.98
CA HIS A 103 -2.67 17.80 -2.58
C HIS A 103 -1.43 17.06 -3.07
N LEU A 104 -0.67 16.49 -2.14
CA LEU A 104 0.50 15.67 -2.42
C LEU A 104 0.09 14.20 -2.33
N TYR A 105 0.33 13.46 -3.41
CA TYR A 105 0.01 12.05 -3.50
C TYR A 105 1.29 11.21 -3.47
N GLN A 106 1.18 10.00 -2.93
CA GLN A 106 2.23 9.00 -3.03
C GLN A 106 2.51 8.64 -4.49
N ASP A 107 3.79 8.58 -4.88
CA ASP A 107 4.18 7.98 -6.16
C ASP A 107 4.09 6.46 -6.06
N ARG A 108 2.96 5.91 -6.53
CA ARG A 108 2.72 4.46 -6.52
C ARG A 108 3.70 3.68 -7.40
N ALA A 109 4.39 4.31 -8.35
CA ALA A 109 5.38 3.63 -9.17
C ALA A 109 6.59 3.16 -8.34
N GLU A 110 6.92 3.87 -7.26
CA GLU A 110 8.02 3.51 -6.36
C GLU A 110 7.77 2.22 -5.55
N LEU A 111 6.51 1.77 -5.49
CA LEU A 111 6.10 0.58 -4.77
C LEU A 111 6.36 -0.71 -5.57
N PHE A 112 6.51 -0.60 -6.89
CA PHE A 112 6.84 -1.71 -7.77
C PHE A 112 8.31 -2.08 -7.70
N ILE A 113 8.61 -3.35 -7.98
CA ILE A 113 9.97 -3.81 -8.29
C ILE A 113 10.27 -3.53 -9.76
N ASP A 114 9.35 -3.85 -10.67
CA ASP A 114 9.40 -3.41 -12.07
C ASP A 114 8.54 -2.15 -12.30
N PRO A 115 9.15 -0.95 -12.40
CA PRO A 115 8.40 0.29 -12.54
C PRO A 115 7.61 0.38 -13.86
N THR A 116 7.89 -0.45 -14.86
CA THR A 116 7.13 -0.45 -16.12
C THR A 116 5.70 -0.97 -15.95
N ARG A 117 5.45 -1.72 -14.87
CA ARG A 117 4.13 -2.25 -14.50
C ARG A 117 3.24 -1.24 -13.77
N ALA A 118 3.81 -0.11 -13.35
CA ALA A 118 3.07 0.94 -12.62
C ALA A 118 1.99 1.66 -13.45
N ALA A 119 1.92 1.40 -14.77
CA ALA A 119 0.92 2.01 -15.66
C ALA A 119 -0.52 1.87 -15.16
N VAL A 120 -0.85 0.75 -14.49
CA VAL A 120 -2.18 0.52 -13.91
C VAL A 120 -2.53 1.50 -12.79
N CYS A 121 -1.53 1.97 -12.04
CA CYS A 121 -1.73 2.89 -10.93
C CYS A 121 -1.86 4.35 -11.39
N LEU A 122 -1.41 4.68 -12.60
CA LEU A 122 -1.31 6.05 -13.11
C LEU A 122 -2.55 6.53 -13.88
N ALA A 123 -3.52 5.66 -14.13
CA ALA A 123 -4.65 5.93 -15.02
C ALA A 123 -5.71 6.88 -14.44
N GLU A 124 -5.71 7.13 -13.12
CA GLU A 124 -6.83 7.81 -12.43
C GLU A 124 -6.37 8.95 -11.49
N PHE A 125 -5.24 9.60 -11.76
CA PHE A 125 -4.91 10.84 -11.06
C PHE A 125 -5.48 12.04 -11.84
N PRO A 126 -6.41 12.83 -11.27
CA PRO A 126 -6.84 14.08 -11.90
C PRO A 126 -5.60 14.97 -12.11
N ALA A 127 -5.51 15.56 -13.31
CA ALA A 127 -4.35 16.28 -13.83
C ALA A 127 -3.82 17.45 -12.97
N THR A 128 -4.48 17.76 -11.84
CA THR A 128 -4.15 18.84 -10.92
C THR A 128 -3.02 18.51 -9.92
N ALA A 129 -2.53 17.27 -9.88
CA ALA A 129 -1.40 16.88 -9.01
C ALA A 129 -0.04 16.77 -9.74
N ARG A 130 0.08 17.29 -10.97
CA ARG A 130 1.38 17.48 -11.62
C ARG A 130 1.76 18.94 -11.48
N LYS A 131 2.57 19.29 -10.48
CA LYS A 131 3.33 20.54 -10.55
C LYS A 131 4.24 20.44 -11.77
N GLU A 132 3.90 21.14 -12.84
CA GLU A 132 4.91 21.56 -13.82
C GLU A 132 5.92 22.43 -13.07
N ALA A 133 7.21 22.11 -13.26
CA ALA A 133 8.33 22.81 -12.67
C ALA A 133 8.47 24.25 -13.20
#